data_AF-A0A392S4J2-F1
#
_entry.id   AF-A0A392S4J2-F1
#
_cell.length_a   1.000
_cell.length_b   1.000
_cell.length_c   1.000
_cell.angle_alpha   90.00
_cell.angle_beta   90.00
_cell.angle_gamma   90.00
#
_symmetry.space_group_name_H-M   'P 1'
#
loop_
_entity.id
_entity.type
_entity.pdbx_description
1 polymer ?
#
loop_
_entity_poly.entity_id
_entity_poly.type
_entity_poly.pdbx_seq_one_letter_code
_entity_poly.pdbx_strand_id
1 'polypeptide(L)'
;FSPRYNTVEAENDKCVKFENGLRPDIKHLIGFLEIRDFATLVAKSRIYDEDGKAKSNFYKAMKGKGQDRGKPYDNKGKKGVESSGGKKKGGGQFY
;
A
#
# COMPACT_ATOMS: atom_id res chain seq x y z
N PHE A 1 3.25 -34.02 -37.55
CA PHE A 1 3.28 -32.93 -36.54
C PHE A 1 2.45 -33.39 -35.35
N SER A 2 3.08 -33.80 -34.24
CA SER A 2 2.37 -34.24 -33.04
C SER A 2 1.92 -33.03 -32.21
N PRO A 3 0.62 -32.78 -32.04
CA PRO A 3 0.12 -31.46 -31.63
C PRO A 3 -0.15 -31.32 -30.12
N ARG A 4 0.71 -31.82 -29.23
CA ARG A 4 0.42 -31.79 -27.78
C ARG A 4 1.65 -31.51 -26.88
N TYR A 5 2.44 -30.49 -27.21
CA TYR A 5 3.42 -29.90 -26.28
C TYR A 5 2.92 -28.62 -25.60
N ASN A 6 1.61 -28.40 -25.49
CA ASN A 6 1.10 -27.52 -24.42
C ASN A 6 1.14 -28.34 -23.12
N THR A 7 2.36 -28.64 -22.67
CA THR A 7 2.61 -29.35 -21.42
C THR A 7 2.42 -28.35 -20.30
N VAL A 8 1.64 -28.72 -19.31
CA VAL A 8 1.32 -27.95 -18.10
C VAL A 8 2.53 -27.19 -17.52
N GLU A 9 3.77 -27.69 -17.69
CA GLU A 9 5.00 -26.96 -17.36
C GLU A 9 5.14 -25.58 -18.02
N ALA A 10 4.90 -25.46 -19.34
CA ALA A 10 5.03 -24.20 -20.06
C ALA A 10 4.03 -23.15 -19.56
N GLU A 11 2.85 -23.58 -19.10
CA GLU A 11 1.86 -22.71 -18.48
C GLU A 11 2.25 -22.32 -17.04
N ASN A 12 2.82 -23.25 -16.26
CA ASN A 12 3.34 -22.92 -14.93
C ASN A 12 4.49 -21.90 -15.01
N ASP A 13 5.42 -22.06 -15.94
CA ASP A 13 6.48 -21.07 -16.21
C ASP A 13 5.91 -19.67 -16.48
N LYS A 14 4.80 -19.62 -17.22
CA LYS A 14 4.08 -18.38 -17.53
C LYS A 14 3.45 -17.76 -16.27
N CYS A 15 2.83 -18.58 -15.42
CA CYS A 15 2.28 -18.17 -14.13
C CYS A 15 3.37 -17.62 -13.21
N VAL A 16 4.48 -18.35 -13.05
CA VAL A 16 5.61 -17.94 -12.20
C VAL A 16 6.19 -16.60 -12.64
N LYS A 17 6.40 -16.39 -13.95
CA LYS A 17 6.87 -15.11 -14.50
C LYS A 17 5.91 -13.96 -14.17
N PHE A 18 4.61 -14.19 -14.28
CA PHE A 18 3.60 -13.19 -13.95
C PHE A 18 3.53 -12.89 -12.46
N GLU A 19 3.52 -13.93 -11.61
CA GLU A 19 3.49 -13.80 -10.15
C GLU A 19 4.67 -13.01 -9.60
N ASN A 20 5.84 -13.13 -10.22
CA ASN A 20 7.02 -12.35 -9.83
C ASN A 20 6.88 -10.84 -10.09
N GLY A 21 5.97 -10.43 -10.98
CA GLY A 21 5.62 -9.02 -11.21
C GLY A 21 4.46 -8.51 -10.35
N LEU A 22 3.79 -9.38 -9.59
CA LEU A 22 2.67 -8.98 -8.73
C LEU A 22 3.14 -8.30 -7.45
N ARG A 23 2.27 -7.45 -6.91
CA ARG A 23 2.47 -6.89 -5.57
C ARG A 23 2.50 -8.03 -4.52
N PRO A 24 3.30 -7.93 -3.46
CA PRO A 24 3.49 -9.01 -2.49
C PRO A 24 2.20 -9.50 -1.80
N ASP A 25 1.25 -8.60 -1.54
CA ASP A 25 -0.06 -8.91 -0.96
C ASP A 25 -0.92 -9.76 -1.90
N ILE A 26 -0.93 -9.42 -3.19
CA ILE A 26 -1.63 -10.19 -4.22
C ILE A 26 -0.93 -11.53 -4.44
N LYS A 27 0.41 -11.55 -4.51
CA LYS A 27 1.20 -12.77 -4.69
C LYS A 27 0.95 -13.80 -3.59
N HIS A 28 0.92 -13.37 -2.32
CA HIS A 28 0.61 -14.27 -1.20
C HIS A 28 -0.79 -14.88 -1.32
N LEU A 29 -1.78 -14.08 -1.70
CA LEU A 29 -3.16 -14.55 -1.85
C LEU A 29 -3.31 -15.55 -3.00
N ILE A 30 -2.65 -15.27 -4.12
CA ILE A 30 -2.60 -16.20 -5.26
C ILE A 30 -1.95 -17.52 -4.85
N GLY A 31 -0.81 -17.47 -4.13
CA GLY A 31 -0.14 -18.67 -3.62
C GLY A 31 -1.03 -19.48 -2.69
N PHE A 32 -1.83 -18.83 -1.85
CA PHE A 32 -2.81 -19.49 -0.98
C PHE A 32 -3.95 -20.16 -1.75
N LEU A 33 -4.32 -19.63 -2.92
CA LEU A 33 -5.38 -20.17 -3.78
C LEU A 33 -4.87 -21.24 -4.75
N GLU A 34 -3.57 -21.54 -4.75
CA GLU A 34 -2.90 -22.54 -5.59
C GLU A 34 -3.30 -22.48 -7.09
N ILE A 35 -3.40 -21.26 -7.63
CA ILE A 35 -3.86 -21.05 -9.01
C ILE A 35 -2.73 -21.38 -9.98
N ARG A 36 -2.95 -22.38 -10.85
CA ARG A 36 -1.98 -22.82 -11.86
C ARG A 36 -2.38 -22.51 -13.30
N ASP A 37 -3.64 -22.15 -13.51
CA ASP A 37 -4.16 -21.70 -14.81
C ASP A 37 -3.87 -20.21 -15.04
N PHE A 38 -3.21 -19.91 -16.15
CA PHE A 38 -2.74 -18.55 -16.44
C PHE A 38 -3.90 -17.56 -16.63
N ALA A 39 -4.97 -17.96 -17.32
CA ALA A 39 -6.11 -17.09 -17.56
C ALA A 39 -6.81 -16.71 -16.24
N THR A 40 -7.02 -17.70 -15.37
CA THR A 40 -7.60 -17.54 -14.04
C THR A 40 -6.70 -16.71 -13.14
N LEU A 41 -5.38 -16.92 -13.17
CA LEU A 41 -4.40 -16.15 -12.43
C LEU A 41 -4.52 -14.66 -12.76
N VAL A 42 -4.45 -14.31 -14.05
CA VAL A 42 -4.55 -12.92 -14.50
C VAL A 42 -5.88 -12.28 -14.09
N ALA A 43 -6.99 -12.99 -14.27
CA ALA A 43 -8.32 -12.49 -13.90
C ALA A 43 -8.43 -12.23 -12.39
N LYS A 44 -8.00 -13.17 -11.55
CA LYS A 44 -8.04 -13.02 -10.09
C LYS A 44 -7.10 -11.93 -9.60
N SER A 45 -5.86 -11.86 -10.11
CA SER A 45 -4.92 -10.80 -9.75
C SER A 45 -5.47 -9.41 -10.05
N ARG A 46 -6.18 -9.24 -11.18
CA ARG A 46 -6.86 -7.97 -11.53
C ARG A 46 -7.92 -7.59 -10.49
N ILE A 47 -8.77 -8.54 -10.09
CA ILE A 47 -9.81 -8.31 -9.08
C ILE A 47 -9.21 -7.89 -7.74
N TYR A 48 -8.15 -8.56 -7.28
CA TYR A 48 -7.52 -8.22 -6.00
C TYR A 48 -6.75 -6.91 -6.01
N ASP A 49 -6.20 -6.50 -7.15
CA ASP A 49 -5.61 -5.17 -7.31
C ASP A 49 -6.67 -4.07 -7.18
N GLU A 50 -7.84 -4.27 -7.80
CA GLU A 50 -8.98 -3.34 -7.71
C GLU A 50 -9.56 -3.29 -6.28
N ASP A 51 -9.74 -4.44 -5.62
CA ASP A 51 -10.24 -4.51 -4.24
C ASP A 51 -9.30 -3.82 -3.23
N GLY A 52 -7.98 -4.04 -3.39
CA GLY A 52 -6.97 -3.36 -2.58
C GLY A 52 -7.03 -1.84 -2.71
N LYS A 53 -7.26 -1.34 -3.93
CA LYS A 53 -7.44 0.11 -4.19
C LYS A 53 -8.74 0.63 -3.59
N ALA A 54 -9.86 -0.09 -3.75
CA ALA A 54 -11.14 0.29 -3.17
C ALA A 54 -11.06 0.41 -1.64
N LYS A 55 -10.42 -0.56 -0.99
CA LYS A 55 -10.19 -0.55 0.47
C LYS A 55 -9.31 0.62 0.92
N SER A 56 -8.24 0.92 0.19
CA SER A 56 -7.39 2.08 0.46
C SER A 56 -8.16 3.40 0.33
N ASN A 57 -8.96 3.53 -0.74
CA ASN A 57 -9.78 4.72 -0.99
C ASN A 57 -10.84 4.92 0.10
N PHE A 58 -11.51 3.86 0.55
CA PHE A 58 -12.46 3.92 1.66
C PHE A 58 -11.81 4.45 2.94
N TYR A 59 -10.65 3.91 3.33
CA TYR A 59 -9.96 4.36 4.55
C TYR A 59 -9.43 5.81 4.41
N LYS A 60 -8.94 6.21 3.23
CA LYS A 60 -8.57 7.61 2.95
C LYS A 60 -9.75 8.56 3.06
N ALA A 61 -10.90 8.20 2.49
CA ALA A 61 -12.13 8.99 2.58
C ALA A 61 -12.63 9.09 4.04
N MET A 62 -12.50 8.02 4.81
CA MET A 62 -12.85 7.99 6.24
C MET A 62 -11.87 8.81 7.10
N LYS A 63 -10.58 8.82 6.77
CA LYS A 63 -9.53 9.65 7.42
C LYS A 63 -9.65 11.14 7.11
N GLY A 64 -10.36 11.53 6.05
CA GLY A 64 -10.46 12.90 5.56
C GLY A 64 -11.35 13.85 6.37
N LYS A 65 -11.97 13.39 7.47
CA LYS A 65 -12.79 14.23 8.34
C LYS A 65 -12.28 14.18 9.78
N GLY A 66 -11.34 15.05 10.12
CA GLY A 66 -10.94 15.20 11.53
C GLY A 66 -9.53 15.71 11.81
N GLN A 67 -8.87 16.41 10.88
CA GLN A 67 -7.65 17.17 11.18
C GLN A 67 -7.93 18.65 11.51
N ASP A 68 -9.20 19.02 11.68
CA ASP A 68 -9.60 20.21 12.47
C ASP A 68 -9.96 19.81 13.91
N ARG A 69 -9.29 18.78 14.45
CA ARG A 69 -9.18 18.67 15.91
C ARG A 69 -8.05 19.59 16.35
N GLY A 70 -8.29 20.90 16.21
CA GLY A 70 -7.57 21.90 16.97
C GLY A 70 -7.47 21.45 18.42
N LYS A 71 -6.28 21.64 19.01
CA LYS A 71 -5.94 21.15 20.36
C LYS A 71 -7.09 21.50 21.33
N PRO A 72 -7.71 20.52 22.02
CA PRO A 72 -8.89 20.77 22.83
C PRO A 72 -8.62 21.56 24.13
N TYR A 73 -7.38 21.95 24.39
CA TYR A 73 -7.03 22.82 25.50
C TYR A 73 -5.96 23.82 25.06
N ASP A 74 -6.40 24.91 24.42
CA ASP A 74 -5.67 26.17 24.53
C ASP A 74 -5.93 26.67 25.96
N ASN A 75 -5.03 26.29 26.87
CA ASN A 75 -5.10 26.69 28.27
C ASN A 75 -4.95 28.21 28.35
N LYS A 76 -6.10 28.90 28.34
CA LYS A 76 -6.26 30.32 28.63
C LYS A 76 -5.87 30.56 30.10
N GLY A 77 -4.58 30.57 30.35
CA GLY A 77 -4.04 30.61 31.70
C GLY A 77 -2.57 30.97 31.71
N LYS A 78 -2.24 32.19 31.26
CA LYS A 78 -1.30 33.12 31.94
C LYS A 78 -1.10 34.39 31.12
N LYS A 79 -1.53 35.52 31.68
CA LYS A 79 -0.97 36.85 31.36
C LYS A 79 0.54 36.84 31.70
N GLY A 80 1.33 37.49 30.85
CA GLY A 80 2.77 37.73 31.04
C GLY A 80 3.45 37.69 29.67
N VAL A 81 3.35 38.78 28.89
CA VAL A 81 4.40 39.82 28.76
C VAL A 81 5.47 39.42 27.73
N GLU A 82 5.72 40.33 26.78
CA GLU A 82 6.86 40.42 25.84
C GLU A 82 6.92 39.37 24.72
N SER A 83 6.48 39.68 23.49
CA SER A 83 7.21 40.41 22.43
C SER A 83 8.55 39.79 22.01
N SER A 84 8.60 39.38 20.73
CA SER A 84 9.76 39.33 19.81
C SER A 84 11.02 38.55 20.25
N GLY A 85 11.38 37.52 19.50
CA GLY A 85 12.74 36.97 19.55
C GLY A 85 12.97 35.76 18.66
N GLY A 86 13.51 35.99 17.46
CA GLY A 86 13.76 34.96 16.45
C GLY A 86 14.66 33.81 16.92
N LYS A 87 14.40 32.61 16.39
CA LYS A 87 15.20 31.43 16.67
C LYS A 87 16.37 31.35 15.67
N LYS A 88 17.54 31.82 16.11
CA LYS A 88 18.85 31.55 15.49
C LYS A 88 19.54 30.40 16.22
N LYS A 89 20.43 29.71 15.50
CA LYS A 89 21.44 28.69 15.90
C LYS A 89 20.87 27.27 16.00
N GLY A 90 21.58 26.23 15.58
CA GLY A 90 22.98 26.08 15.21
C GLY A 90 23.32 24.59 15.27
N GLY A 91 24.29 24.15 14.48
CA GLY A 91 24.59 22.73 14.25
C GLY A 91 25.09 21.95 15.47
N GLY A 92 25.04 20.63 15.34
CA GLY A 92 25.67 19.67 16.25
C GLY A 92 25.81 18.32 15.55
N GLN A 93 27.05 17.91 15.32
CA GLN A 93 27.47 16.56 14.91
C GLN A 93 27.21 15.57 16.04
N PHE A 94 26.90 14.32 15.69
CA PHE A 94 26.97 13.18 16.59
C PHE A 94 28.21 12.35 16.25
N TYR A 95 28.91 11.93 17.30
CA TYR A 95 30.15 11.16 17.30
C TYR A 95 29.99 9.77 16.68
#